data_AF-A0A816HQ58-F1
#
_entry.id   AF-A0A816HQ58-F1
#
_cell.length_a   1.000
_cell.length_b   1.000
_cell.length_c   1.000
_cell.angle_alpha   90.00
_cell.angle_beta   90.00
_cell.angle_gamma   90.00
#
_symmetry.space_group_name_H-M   'P 1'
#
loop_
_entity.id
_entity.type
_entity.pdbx_description
1 polymer ?
#
loop_
_entity_poly.entity_id
_entity_poly.type
_entity_poly.pdbx_seq_one_letter_code
_entity_poly.pdbx_strand_id
1 'polypeptide(L)'
;AICTVSGGLASVMYTDTIQAVIMIIGGFLLMILSYQKVGGIPEIYRQYLNAMPSVNNEYQFGNMTNVWSNQTSICGKPTMKSFQMLRSLSDPEMPWLGFLIGHTPNTIWFWCSDQMMVQRALAARTISHARGGTILAGYLKILPLFMIIFPGMISRILFPDTVACNQP
;
A
#
# COMPACT_ATOMS: atom_id res chain seq x y z
N ALA A 1 5.63 -4.28 25.87
CA ALA A 1 6.68 -4.08 26.91
C ALA A 1 7.07 -5.38 27.60
N ILE A 2 6.12 -6.15 28.16
CA ILE A 2 6.42 -7.36 28.96
C ILE A 2 7.20 -8.43 28.17
N CYS A 3 6.81 -8.76 26.93
CA CYS A 3 7.51 -9.78 26.12
C CYS A 3 8.94 -9.36 25.69
N THR A 4 9.19 -8.06 25.55
CA THR A 4 10.50 -7.50 25.20
C THR A 4 11.44 -7.46 26.40
N VAL A 5 10.91 -7.09 27.57
CA VAL A 5 11.66 -7.04 28.84
C VAL A 5 12.03 -8.44 29.34
N SER A 6 11.17 -9.43 29.13
CA SER A 6 11.40 -10.81 29.58
C SER A 6 12.23 -11.67 28.62
N GLY A 7 12.18 -11.41 27.30
CA GLY A 7 12.79 -12.30 26.29
C GLY A 7 13.79 -11.64 25.33
N GLY A 8 14.04 -10.34 25.45
CA GLY A 8 15.01 -9.61 24.62
C GLY A 8 14.68 -9.59 23.12
N LEU A 9 15.69 -9.36 22.28
CA LEU A 9 15.57 -9.27 20.81
C LEU A 9 15.06 -10.57 20.18
N ALA A 10 15.45 -11.73 20.74
CA ALA A 10 15.08 -13.04 20.21
C ALA A 10 13.57 -13.30 20.31
N SER A 11 12.97 -12.99 21.46
CA SER A 11 11.51 -13.08 21.66
C SER A 11 10.74 -12.27 20.63
N VAL A 12 11.19 -11.03 20.38
CA VAL A 12 10.58 -10.14 19.38
C VAL A 12 10.69 -10.73 17.96
N MET A 13 11.83 -11.31 17.60
CA MET A 13 12.00 -11.92 16.28
C MET A 13 11.10 -13.14 16.07
N TYR A 14 10.89 -13.97 17.09
CA TYR A 14 9.97 -15.10 17.01
C TYR A 14 8.52 -14.63 16.82
N THR A 15 8.08 -13.64 17.59
CA THR A 15 6.72 -13.09 17.45
C THR A 15 6.51 -12.42 16.09
N ASP A 16 7.50 -11.68 15.59
CA ASP A 16 7.45 -11.07 14.26
C ASP A 16 7.33 -12.14 13.16
N THR A 17 8.01 -13.27 13.32
CA THR A 17 7.96 -14.38 12.36
C THR A 17 6.57 -15.01 12.31
N ILE A 18 5.96 -15.25 13.47
CA ILE A 18 4.59 -15.77 13.56
C ILE A 18 3.61 -14.77 12.94
N GLN A 19 3.75 -13.48 13.26
CA GLN A 19 2.93 -12.41 12.69
C GLN A 19 3.04 -12.37 11.17
N ALA A 20 4.26 -12.51 10.61
CA ALA A 20 4.44 -12.54 9.17
C ALA A 20 3.67 -13.69 8.51
N VAL A 21 3.69 -14.90 9.09
CA VAL A 21 2.93 -16.06 8.57
C VAL A 21 1.43 -15.80 8.62
N ILE A 22 0.92 -15.26 9.73
CA ILE A 22 -0.50 -14.93 9.89
C ILE A 22 -0.92 -13.88 8.85
N MET A 23 -0.13 -12.82 8.67
CA MET A 23 -0.40 -11.76 7.70
C MET A 23 -0.38 -12.26 6.27
N ILE A 24 0.52 -13.18 5.93
CA ILE A 24 0.58 -13.80 4.60
C ILE A 24 -0.70 -14.60 4.34
N ILE A 25 -1.10 -15.47 5.29
CA ILE A 25 -2.33 -16.27 5.15
C ILE A 25 -3.56 -15.37 5.02
N GLY A 26 -3.69 -14.36 5.91
CA GLY A 26 -4.79 -13.41 5.86
C GLY A 26 -4.83 -12.60 4.56
N GLY A 27 -3.67 -12.17 4.07
CA GLY A 27 -3.53 -11.48 2.79
C GLY A 27 -3.95 -12.33 1.60
N PHE A 28 -3.57 -13.61 1.56
CA PHE A 28 -4.00 -14.54 0.52
C PHE A 28 -5.51 -14.78 0.54
N LEU A 29 -6.10 -14.97 1.73
CA LEU A 29 -7.54 -15.13 1.87
C LEU A 29 -8.30 -13.89 1.40
N LEU A 30 -7.87 -12.70 1.85
CA LEU A 30 -8.47 -11.43 1.43
C LEU A 30 -8.38 -11.23 -0.09
N MET A 31 -7.22 -11.55 -0.67
CA MET A 31 -6.99 -11.46 -2.11
C MET A 31 -7.99 -12.34 -2.87
N ILE A 32 -8.12 -13.62 -2.51
CA ILE A 32 -9.03 -14.55 -3.20
C ILE A 32 -10.48 -14.06 -3.11
N LEU A 33 -10.93 -13.68 -1.90
CA LEU A 33 -12.30 -13.21 -1.69
C LEU A 33 -12.61 -11.91 -2.47
N SER A 34 -11.64 -11.00 -2.54
CA SER A 34 -11.78 -9.75 -3.28
C SER A 34 -11.93 -9.99 -4.79
N TYR A 35 -11.12 -10.90 -5.34
CA TYR A 35 -11.15 -11.22 -6.76
C TYR A 35 -12.45 -11.93 -7.16
N GLN A 36 -12.96 -12.82 -6.29
CA GLN A 36 -14.25 -13.47 -6.51
C GLN A 36 -15.41 -12.48 -6.54
N LYS A 37 -15.37 -11.40 -5.74
CA LYS A 37 -16.43 -10.38 -5.73
C LYS A 37 -16.44 -9.49 -6.97
N VAL A 38 -15.28 -9.14 -7.53
CA VAL A 38 -15.18 -8.27 -8.71
C VAL A 38 -15.23 -9.05 -10.03
N GLY A 39 -14.97 -10.36 -10.03
CA GLY A 39 -14.96 -11.16 -11.26
C GLY A 39 -13.59 -11.19 -11.97
N GLY A 40 -12.51 -10.85 -11.27
CA GLY A 40 -11.12 -10.98 -11.74
C GLY A 40 -10.45 -9.68 -12.21
N ILE A 41 -9.17 -9.79 -12.61
CA ILE A 41 -8.32 -8.65 -13.00
C ILE A 41 -8.88 -7.80 -14.17
N PRO A 42 -9.38 -8.39 -15.26
CA PRO A 42 -9.87 -7.59 -16.39
C PRO A 42 -11.02 -6.66 -15.99
N GLU A 43 -11.86 -7.14 -15.07
CA GLU A 43 -13.01 -6.38 -14.61
C GLU A 43 -12.59 -5.24 -13.66
N ILE A 44 -11.54 -5.44 -12.85
CA ILE A 44 -10.92 -4.35 -12.08
C ILE A 44 -10.52 -3.20 -13.03
N TYR A 45 -9.90 -3.50 -14.16
CA TYR A 45 -9.47 -2.46 -15.11
C TYR A 45 -10.65 -1.67 -15.69
N ARG A 46 -11.76 -2.34 -16.01
CA ARG A 46 -12.96 -1.68 -16.57
C ARG A 46 -13.75 -0.91 -15.52
N GLN A 47 -13.93 -1.47 -14.33
CA GLN A 47 -14.80 -0.87 -13.30
C GLN A 47 -14.09 0.20 -12.48
N TYR A 48 -12.77 0.12 -12.31
CA TYR A 48 -12.04 1.05 -11.44
C TYR A 48 -12.19 2.53 -11.87
N LEU A 49 -12.18 2.81 -13.18
CA LEU A 49 -12.35 4.18 -13.68
C LEU A 49 -13.79 4.70 -13.53
N ASN A 50 -14.76 3.80 -13.41
CA ASN A 50 -16.18 4.11 -13.23
C ASN A 50 -16.62 4.08 -11.76
N ALA A 51 -15.72 3.73 -10.83
CA ALA A 51 -15.97 3.70 -9.39
C ALA A 51 -15.99 5.13 -8.81
N MET A 52 -17.09 5.84 -9.08
CA MET A 52 -17.38 7.16 -8.54
C MET A 52 -18.38 7.06 -7.39
N PRO A 53 -18.27 7.90 -6.35
CA PRO A 53 -19.26 7.95 -5.28
C PRO A 53 -20.59 8.53 -5.79
N SER A 54 -21.70 8.03 -5.25
CA SER A 54 -23.02 8.62 -5.37
C SER A 54 -23.01 9.98 -4.69
N VAL A 55 -22.85 11.03 -5.49
CA VAL A 55 -22.96 12.41 -5.02
C VAL A 55 -24.43 12.70 -4.75
N ASN A 56 -24.90 12.32 -3.58
CA ASN A 56 -26.08 12.96 -2.99
C ASN A 56 -25.65 14.41 -2.76
N ASN A 57 -26.48 15.39 -3.07
CA ASN A 57 -26.20 16.83 -2.99
C ASN A 57 -25.94 17.36 -1.55
N GLU A 58 -25.24 16.60 -0.70
CA GLU A 58 -25.06 16.83 0.73
C GLU A 58 -23.58 17.00 1.12
N TYR A 59 -22.65 16.93 0.16
CA TYR A 59 -21.32 17.53 0.31
C TYR A 59 -21.36 18.99 -0.17
N GLN A 60 -22.31 19.76 0.38
CA GLN A 60 -22.12 21.21 0.46
C GLN A 60 -21.08 21.44 1.56
N PHE A 61 -19.83 21.61 1.13
CA PHE A 61 -18.84 22.36 1.89
C PHE A 61 -19.55 23.61 2.42
N GLY A 62 -19.63 23.71 3.75
CA GLY A 62 -20.59 24.56 4.46
C GLY A 62 -20.60 25.99 3.94
N ASN A 63 -21.75 26.65 4.09
CA ASN A 63 -21.99 28.09 3.85
C ASN A 63 -20.72 28.94 4.06
N MET A 64 -19.93 29.12 3.00
CA MET A 64 -18.85 30.09 2.94
C MET A 64 -19.08 30.90 1.67
N THR A 65 -19.88 31.95 1.88
CA THR A 65 -20.39 32.88 0.89
C THR A 65 -19.31 33.83 0.41
N ASN A 66 -18.32 33.37 -0.37
CA ASN A 66 -17.42 34.19 -1.21
C ASN A 66 -16.12 33.47 -1.62
N VAL A 67 -16.17 32.47 -2.51
CA VAL A 67 -15.02 32.20 -3.40
C VAL A 67 -15.53 31.77 -4.77
N TRP A 68 -15.13 32.49 -5.80
CA TRP A 68 -15.33 32.18 -7.21
C TRP A 68 -14.71 30.81 -7.54
N SER A 69 -15.51 29.74 -7.56
CA SER A 69 -15.14 28.54 -8.29
C SER A 69 -16.38 27.82 -8.81
N ASN A 70 -16.51 27.80 -10.13
CA ASN A 70 -17.56 27.11 -10.87
C ASN A 70 -17.17 25.63 -11.06
N GLN A 71 -16.66 24.99 -9.99
CA GLN A 71 -16.08 23.65 -10.05
C GLN A 71 -16.71 22.79 -8.96
N THR A 72 -17.76 22.05 -9.35
CA THR A 72 -18.19 20.85 -8.61
C THR A 72 -17.02 19.87 -8.63
N SER A 73 -16.14 20.02 -7.66
CA SER A 73 -14.97 19.18 -7.49
C SER A 73 -15.47 17.83 -6.98
N ILE A 74 -15.89 16.97 -7.90
CA ILE A 74 -16.30 15.59 -7.59
C ILE A 74 -15.11 14.95 -6.89
N CYS A 75 -15.23 14.80 -5.57
CA CYS A 75 -14.22 14.14 -4.76
C CYS A 75 -14.09 12.69 -5.21
N GLY A 76 -12.90 12.12 -5.06
CA GLY A 76 -12.72 10.70 -5.33
C GLY A 76 -12.80 10.30 -6.81
N LYS A 77 -12.61 11.21 -7.78
CA LYS A 77 -12.50 10.82 -9.19
C LYS A 77 -11.21 10.02 -9.44
N PRO A 78 -11.28 8.74 -9.88
CA PRO A 78 -10.09 7.96 -10.22
C PRO A 78 -9.37 8.54 -11.44
N THR A 79 -8.04 8.61 -11.40
CA THR A 79 -7.24 9.13 -12.51
C THR A 79 -7.08 8.05 -13.59
N MET A 80 -7.12 8.43 -14.88
CA MET A 80 -6.84 7.49 -15.98
C MET A 80 -5.41 6.90 -15.92
N LYS A 81 -4.51 7.54 -15.18
CA LYS A 81 -3.13 7.11 -14.94
C LYS A 81 -2.96 6.16 -13.75
N SER A 82 -4.03 5.69 -13.12
CA SER A 82 -3.94 4.85 -11.90
C SER A 82 -3.25 3.49 -12.13
N PHE A 83 -3.30 2.94 -13.34
CA PHE A 83 -2.62 1.68 -13.68
C PHE A 83 -1.19 1.87 -14.20
N GLN A 84 -0.72 3.12 -14.30
CA GLN A 84 0.63 3.43 -14.75
C GLN A 84 1.56 3.53 -13.53
N MET A 85 2.45 2.55 -13.38
CA MET A 85 3.39 2.47 -12.26
C MET A 85 4.45 3.59 -12.28
N LEU A 86 5.06 3.83 -13.44
CA LEU A 86 6.01 4.94 -13.65
C LEU A 86 5.38 5.98 -14.56
N ARG A 87 5.03 7.15 -14.01
CA ARG A 87 4.41 8.25 -14.75
C ARG A 87 5.42 9.05 -15.58
N SER A 88 4.95 9.80 -16.56
CA SER A 88 5.82 10.64 -17.41
C SER A 88 6.57 11.69 -16.58
N LEU A 89 7.70 12.19 -17.10
CA LEU A 89 8.50 13.23 -16.44
C LEU A 89 7.71 14.54 -16.26
N SER A 90 6.72 14.78 -17.11
CA SER A 90 5.89 15.99 -17.09
C SER A 90 4.70 15.91 -16.12
N ASP A 91 4.49 14.79 -15.40
CA ASP A 91 3.43 14.71 -14.41
C ASP A 91 3.79 15.54 -13.16
N PRO A 92 2.97 16.54 -12.76
CA PRO A 92 3.31 17.47 -11.68
C PRO A 92 3.33 16.82 -10.30
N GLU A 93 2.61 15.70 -10.10
CA GLU A 93 2.50 15.06 -8.79
C GLU A 93 3.57 14.00 -8.54
N MET A 94 3.89 13.18 -9.55
CA MET A 94 4.70 11.98 -9.34
C MET A 94 5.48 11.59 -10.60
N PRO A 95 6.47 12.41 -11.03
CA PRO A 95 7.30 12.08 -12.19
C PRO A 95 8.18 10.84 -11.88
N TRP A 96 8.37 9.96 -12.86
CA TRP A 96 9.16 8.73 -12.64
C TRP A 96 10.57 8.99 -12.10
N LEU A 97 11.22 10.06 -12.59
CA LEU A 97 12.60 10.38 -12.22
C LEU A 97 12.67 10.81 -10.75
N GLY A 98 11.75 11.68 -10.33
CA GLY A 98 11.64 12.09 -8.92
C GLY A 98 11.30 10.92 -8.01
N PHE A 99 10.41 10.03 -8.46
CA PHE A 99 10.10 8.80 -7.73
C PHE A 99 11.32 7.90 -7.57
N LEU A 100 12.06 7.58 -8.64
CA LEU A 100 13.22 6.68 -8.54
C LEU A 100 14.38 7.31 -7.75
N ILE A 101 14.70 8.58 -8.00
CA ILE A 101 15.79 9.27 -7.29
C ILE A 101 15.44 9.53 -5.83
N GLY A 102 14.17 9.78 -5.49
CA GLY A 102 13.75 9.95 -4.10
C GLY A 102 13.64 8.62 -3.35
N HIS A 103 13.03 7.62 -3.98
CA HIS A 103 12.73 6.34 -3.33
C HIS A 103 13.95 5.44 -3.16
N THR A 104 14.92 5.48 -4.09
CA THR A 104 16.10 4.62 -4.04
C THR A 104 16.99 4.91 -2.81
N PRO A 105 17.40 6.16 -2.53
CA PRO A 105 18.16 6.48 -1.33
C PRO A 105 17.39 6.22 -0.04
N ASN A 106 16.09 6.52 -0.01
CA ASN A 106 15.22 6.23 1.14
C ASN A 106 15.20 4.72 1.47
N THR A 107 15.11 3.88 0.44
CA THR A 107 15.14 2.43 0.59
C THR A 107 16.50 1.96 1.08
N ILE A 108 17.60 2.47 0.50
CA ILE A 108 18.96 2.12 0.95
C ILE A 108 19.14 2.48 2.43
N TRP A 109 18.74 3.69 2.83
CA TRP A 109 18.83 4.13 4.22
C TRP A 109 18.02 3.21 5.15
N PHE A 110 16.79 2.87 4.79
CA PHE A 110 15.95 1.98 5.61
C PHE A 110 16.53 0.56 5.75
N TRP A 111 17.09 -0.03 4.71
CA TRP A 111 17.59 -1.42 4.78
C TRP A 111 19.04 -1.52 5.30
N CYS A 112 19.87 -0.50 5.07
CA CYS A 112 21.30 -0.53 5.35
C CYS A 112 21.72 0.32 6.55
N SER A 113 20.91 1.31 6.96
CA SER A 113 21.25 2.25 8.05
C SER A 113 20.27 2.19 9.22
N ASP A 114 19.06 1.65 9.02
CA ASP A 114 18.14 1.45 10.14
C ASP A 114 18.66 0.36 11.09
N GLN A 115 18.77 0.73 12.36
CA GLN A 115 19.39 -0.09 13.39
C GLN A 115 18.68 -1.45 13.55
N MET A 116 17.35 -1.48 13.48
CA MET A 116 16.59 -2.71 13.72
C MET A 116 16.78 -3.69 12.56
N MET A 117 16.91 -3.19 11.33
CA MET A 117 17.15 -4.01 10.16
C MET A 117 18.57 -4.56 10.12
N VAL A 118 19.57 -3.71 10.42
CA VAL A 118 20.98 -4.12 10.47
C VAL A 118 21.20 -5.17 11.56
N GLN A 119 20.59 -5.00 12.74
CA GLN A 119 20.68 -5.97 13.84
C GLN A 119 20.11 -7.35 13.46
N ARG A 120 19.01 -7.41 12.72
CA ARG A 120 18.44 -8.69 12.24
C ARG A 120 19.39 -9.43 11.30
N ALA A 121 20.08 -8.71 10.42
CA ALA A 121 21.08 -9.29 9.53
C ALA A 121 22.32 -9.78 10.29
N LEU A 122 22.79 -9.03 11.29
CA LEU A 122 23.95 -9.37 12.12
C LEU A 122 23.67 -10.51 13.11
N ALA A 123 22.42 -10.68 13.55
CA ALA A 123 22.00 -11.77 14.43
C ALA A 123 21.99 -13.15 13.73
N ALA A 124 22.20 -13.20 12.42
CA ALA A 124 22.29 -14.44 11.67
C ALA A 124 23.52 -15.28 12.09
N ARG A 125 23.33 -16.60 12.21
CA ARG A 125 24.40 -17.51 12.66
C ARG A 125 25.58 -17.61 11.69
N THR A 126 25.35 -17.39 10.40
CA THR A 126 26.39 -17.37 9.36
C THR A 126 26.06 -16.32 8.30
N ILE A 127 27.10 -15.85 7.58
CA ILE A 127 26.92 -14.92 6.46
C ILE A 127 26.10 -15.55 5.31
N SER A 128 26.16 -16.87 5.15
CA SER A 128 25.36 -17.59 4.16
C SER A 128 23.87 -17.53 4.50
N HIS A 129 23.51 -17.73 5.77
CA HIS A 129 22.12 -17.55 6.23
C HIS A 129 21.64 -16.11 6.12
N ALA A 130 22.50 -15.13 6.43
CA ALA A 130 22.16 -13.72 6.25
C ALA A 130 21.83 -13.38 4.79
N ARG A 131 22.69 -13.83 3.85
CA ARG A 131 22.48 -13.64 2.40
C ARG A 131 21.24 -14.37 1.88
N GLY A 132 21.01 -15.60 2.32
CA GLY A 132 19.80 -16.35 1.95
C GLY A 132 18.53 -15.67 2.46
N GLY A 133 18.56 -15.16 3.69
CA GLY A 133 17.46 -14.41 4.29
C GLY A 133 17.15 -13.11 3.55
N THR A 134 18.16 -12.34 3.13
CA THR A 134 17.93 -11.10 2.36
C THR A 134 17.38 -11.36 0.97
N ILE A 135 17.83 -12.41 0.28
CA ILE A 135 17.27 -12.82 -1.02
C ILE A 135 15.80 -13.24 -0.87
N LEU A 136 15.49 -14.09 0.11
CA LEU A 136 14.12 -14.51 0.40
C LEU A 136 13.23 -13.30 0.72
N ALA A 137 13.72 -12.36 1.52
CA ALA A 137 13.00 -11.12 1.83
C ALA A 137 12.76 -10.26 0.58
N GLY A 138 13.65 -10.31 -0.42
CA GLY A 138 13.44 -9.68 -1.73
C GLY A 138 12.27 -10.30 -2.48
N TYR A 139 12.20 -11.63 -2.55
CA TYR A 139 11.07 -12.33 -3.20
C TYR A 139 9.74 -12.08 -2.49
N LEU A 140 9.73 -12.11 -1.14
CA LEU A 140 8.52 -11.87 -0.36
C LEU A 140 7.95 -10.46 -0.53
N LYS A 141 8.78 -9.46 -0.87
CA LYS A 141 8.32 -8.08 -1.13
C LYS A 141 7.48 -7.90 -2.39
N ILE A 142 7.43 -8.90 -3.27
CA ILE A 142 6.54 -8.87 -4.44
C ILE A 142 5.08 -9.16 -4.01
N LEU A 143 4.88 -9.92 -2.94
CA LEU A 143 3.55 -10.36 -2.49
C LEU A 143 2.61 -9.22 -2.06
N PRO A 144 3.05 -8.17 -1.32
CA PRO A 144 2.20 -7.04 -0.94
C PRO A 144 1.46 -6.37 -2.11
N LEU A 145 2.03 -6.38 -3.32
CA LEU A 145 1.33 -5.87 -4.50
C LEU A 145 0.00 -6.61 -4.72
N PHE A 146 0.01 -7.93 -4.58
CA PHE A 146 -1.17 -8.78 -4.78
C PHE A 146 -2.07 -8.84 -3.55
N MET A 147 -1.50 -8.84 -2.35
CA MET A 147 -2.27 -9.01 -1.11
C MET A 147 -2.84 -7.70 -0.55
N ILE A 148 -2.26 -6.55 -0.89
CA ILE A 148 -2.64 -5.25 -0.31
C ILE A 148 -3.16 -4.31 -1.38
N ILE A 149 -2.39 -4.09 -2.46
CA ILE A 149 -2.73 -3.06 -3.46
C ILE A 149 -3.97 -3.46 -4.27
N PHE A 150 -4.02 -4.68 -4.82
CA PHE A 150 -5.19 -5.12 -5.60
C PHE A 150 -6.49 -5.18 -4.79
N PRO A 151 -6.52 -5.77 -3.58
CA PRO A 151 -7.70 -5.70 -2.70
C PRO A 151 -8.11 -4.27 -2.35
N GLY A 152 -7.15 -3.35 -2.15
CA GLY A 152 -7.44 -1.93 -1.94
C GLY A 152 -8.04 -1.22 -3.16
N MET A 153 -7.65 -1.63 -4.37
CA MET A 153 -8.32 -1.13 -5.59
C MET A 153 -9.72 -1.70 -5.73
N ILE A 154 -9.91 -2.98 -5.41
CA ILE A 154 -11.22 -3.65 -5.40
C ILE A 154 -12.16 -3.03 -4.38
N SER A 155 -11.68 -2.64 -3.19
CA SER A 155 -12.53 -2.02 -2.18
C SER A 155 -13.13 -0.70 -2.66
N ARG A 156 -12.42 0.06 -3.51
CA ARG A 156 -12.96 1.28 -4.13
C ARG A 156 -14.07 0.99 -5.13
N ILE A 157 -13.98 -0.14 -5.86
CA ILE A 157 -15.03 -0.58 -6.79
C ILE A 157 -16.28 -1.02 -6.02
N LEU A 158 -16.10 -1.76 -4.92
CA LEU A 158 -17.21 -2.33 -4.17
C LEU A 158 -17.88 -1.34 -3.20
N PHE A 159 -17.12 -0.39 -2.65
CA PHE A 159 -17.59 0.59 -1.66
C PHE A 159 -17.16 2.02 -2.02
N PRO A 160 -17.60 2.56 -3.17
CA PRO A 160 -17.18 3.88 -3.63
C PRO A 160 -17.59 5.01 -2.67
N ASP A 161 -18.79 4.94 -2.09
CA ASP A 161 -19.34 6.02 -1.25
C ASP A 161 -18.58 6.19 0.07
N THR A 162 -18.09 5.09 0.65
CA THR A 162 -17.36 5.12 1.93
C THR A 162 -15.86 5.41 1.74
N VAL A 163 -15.27 4.95 0.63
CA VAL A 163 -13.81 4.96 0.44
C VAL A 163 -13.33 6.12 -0.43
N ALA A 164 -14.13 6.59 -1.40
CA ALA A 164 -13.66 7.57 -2.38
C ALA A 164 -13.65 9.01 -1.86
N CYS A 165 -14.55 9.36 -0.94
CA CYS A 165 -14.68 10.69 -0.36
C CYS A 165 -14.69 10.63 1.17
N ASN A 166 -13.54 10.32 1.77
CA ASN A 166 -13.39 10.50 3.20
C ASN A 166 -13.32 12.02 3.50
N GLN A 167 -14.33 12.57 4.18
CA GLN A 167 -14.17 13.90 4.78
C GLN A 167 -13.12 13.76 5.89
N PRO A 168 -12.07 14.61 5.92
CA PRO A 168 -11.12 14.62 7.01
C PRO A 168 -11.79 14.97 8.35
#